data_AF-A0A7J5VVJ5-F1
#
_entry.id   AF-A0A7J5VVJ5-F1
#
_cell.length_a   1.000
_cell.length_b   1.000
_cell.length_c   1.000
_cell.angle_alpha   90.00
_cell.angle_beta   90.00
_cell.angle_gamma   90.00
#
_symmetry.space_group_name_H-M   'P 1'
#
loop_
_entity.id
_entity.type
_entity.pdbx_description
1 polymer ?
#
loop_
_entity_poly.entity_id
_entity_poly.type
_entity_poly.pdbx_seq_one_letter_code
_entity_poly.pdbx_strand_id
1 'polypeptide(L)'
;MGKLKNGLHGGISGKIGNLIYSSWKGKPYVKTRPDKVKNPRTRGQTASRSAFAVVQSLIGGVSSFVRDGFAAKAIGMSAYNAAISYNLLHAVDKSSDRAELVFPALLFSTGLYPGLTNIQLQSDESGKLKITWESGEGRANDIVGLVAVNEPQNRSQSFSSFARREEQQSIITFPDDWKGQNIHIYVSVKPAEAIIASKGKAGISESAYAGVVVV
;
A
#
# COMPACT_ATOMS: atom_id res chain seq x y z
N MET A 1 20.40 -25.64 5.45
CA MET A 1 20.64 -26.92 4.76
C MET A 1 20.16 -26.80 3.33
N GLY A 2 20.91 -27.31 2.35
CA GLY A 2 20.48 -27.36 0.94
C GLY A 2 19.44 -28.46 0.76
N LYS A 3 18.42 -28.20 -0.05
CA LYS A 3 17.34 -29.11 -0.40
C LYS A 3 17.27 -29.19 -1.92
N LEU A 4 17.22 -30.40 -2.44
CA LEU A 4 16.94 -30.66 -3.85
C LEU A 4 15.42 -30.66 -4.02
N LYS A 5 14.88 -29.78 -4.86
CA LYS A 5 13.46 -29.82 -5.23
C LYS A 5 13.30 -30.82 -6.39
N ASN A 6 12.23 -31.59 -6.43
CA ASN A 6 11.81 -32.41 -7.59
C ASN A 6 12.84 -33.42 -8.14
N GLY A 7 13.56 -34.13 -7.26
CA GLY A 7 14.46 -35.23 -7.67
C GLY A 7 15.72 -34.79 -8.42
N LEU A 8 16.36 -35.71 -9.14
CA LEU A 8 17.70 -35.53 -9.75
C LEU A 8 17.80 -34.33 -10.70
N HIS A 9 16.73 -33.99 -11.41
CA HIS A 9 16.70 -32.89 -12.39
C HIS A 9 16.20 -31.57 -11.84
N GLY A 10 15.81 -31.50 -10.57
CA GLY A 10 15.19 -30.30 -10.03
C GLY A 10 16.16 -29.36 -9.32
N GLY A 11 15.73 -28.10 -9.20
CA GLY A 11 16.59 -27.02 -8.72
C GLY A 11 17.02 -27.19 -7.26
N ILE A 12 18.25 -26.77 -6.97
CA ILE A 12 18.81 -26.72 -5.62
C ILE A 12 18.29 -25.46 -4.91
N SER A 13 17.88 -25.59 -3.65
CA SER A 13 17.46 -24.48 -2.80
C SER A 13 18.15 -24.54 -1.44
N GLY A 14 18.58 -23.41 -0.91
CA GLY A 14 19.24 -23.34 0.40
C GLY A 14 20.76 -23.38 0.31
N LYS A 15 21.40 -23.74 1.42
CA LYS A 15 22.85 -23.58 1.62
C LYS A 15 23.61 -24.86 1.27
N ILE A 16 24.60 -24.75 0.38
CA ILE A 16 25.61 -25.78 0.12
C ILE A 16 26.99 -25.11 0.21
N GLY A 17 27.78 -25.50 1.21
CA GLY A 17 29.09 -24.88 1.47
C GLY A 17 28.99 -23.37 1.69
N ASN A 18 29.75 -22.61 0.90
CA ASN A 18 29.76 -21.14 0.90
C ASN A 18 28.70 -20.51 -0.01
N LEU A 19 27.96 -21.33 -0.77
CA LEU A 19 26.97 -20.87 -1.74
C LEU A 19 25.55 -20.98 -1.18
N ILE A 20 24.74 -19.97 -1.50
CA ILE A 20 23.33 -19.91 -1.16
C ILE A 20 22.55 -19.91 -2.48
N TYR A 21 21.85 -21.01 -2.74
CA TYR A 21 20.96 -21.18 -3.88
C TYR A 21 19.58 -20.68 -3.50
N SER A 22 19.00 -19.80 -4.31
CA SER A 22 17.66 -19.26 -4.09
C SER A 22 16.98 -18.99 -5.42
N SER A 23 15.66 -18.79 -5.38
CA SER A 23 14.93 -18.35 -6.55
C SER A 23 14.11 -17.11 -6.22
N TRP A 24 13.99 -16.21 -7.19
CA TRP A 24 13.12 -15.06 -7.09
C TRP A 24 12.24 -15.01 -8.32
N LYS A 25 10.92 -15.03 -8.10
CA LYS A 25 9.91 -15.12 -9.17
C LYS A 25 10.24 -16.22 -10.21
N GLY A 26 10.64 -17.39 -9.73
CA GLY A 26 10.99 -18.54 -10.58
C GLY A 26 12.39 -18.51 -11.21
N LYS A 27 13.11 -17.39 -11.15
CA LYS A 27 14.50 -17.30 -11.66
C LYS A 27 15.48 -17.78 -10.58
N PRO A 28 16.23 -18.88 -10.80
CA PRO A 28 17.24 -19.32 -9.86
C PRO A 28 18.45 -18.40 -9.91
N TYR A 29 19.06 -18.15 -8.76
CA TYR A 29 20.32 -17.43 -8.64
C TYR A 29 21.14 -17.98 -7.48
N VAL A 30 22.44 -17.73 -7.52
CA VAL A 30 23.40 -18.19 -6.52
C VAL A 30 24.15 -16.98 -5.99
N LYS A 31 24.33 -16.92 -4.67
CA LYS A 31 25.15 -15.90 -4.02
C LYS A 31 26.13 -16.53 -3.05
N THR A 32 27.30 -15.91 -2.92
CA THR A 32 28.28 -16.26 -1.89
C THR A 32 27.81 -15.76 -0.53
N ARG A 33 28.08 -16.53 0.53
CA ARG A 33 27.83 -16.07 1.89
C ARG A 33 28.70 -14.84 2.18
N PRO A 34 28.17 -13.82 2.89
CA PRO A 34 29.00 -12.74 3.40
C PRO A 34 30.00 -13.26 4.44
N ASP A 35 31.27 -12.89 4.30
CA ASP A 35 32.33 -13.28 5.26
C ASP A 35 32.16 -12.59 6.63
N LYS A 36 31.69 -11.34 6.62
CA LYS A 36 31.35 -10.57 7.83
C LYS A 36 30.09 -9.75 7.59
N VAL A 37 29.14 -9.80 8.53
CA VAL A 37 27.95 -8.92 8.53
C VAL A 37 28.19 -7.80 9.52
N LYS A 38 28.38 -6.56 9.05
CA LYS A 38 28.40 -5.38 9.91
C LYS A 38 26.97 -4.85 10.05
N ASN A 39 26.44 -4.88 11.27
CA ASN A 39 25.10 -4.34 11.59
C ASN A 39 25.19 -3.28 12.71
N PRO A 40 25.90 -2.17 12.49
CA PRO A 40 26.05 -1.14 13.52
C PRO A 40 24.71 -0.46 13.75
N ARG A 41 24.23 -0.43 15.00
CA ARG A 41 22.95 0.22 15.36
C ARG A 41 23.14 1.72 15.55
N THR A 42 23.59 2.41 14.49
CA THR A 42 23.70 3.87 14.53
C THR A 42 22.31 4.51 14.60
N ARG A 43 22.21 5.74 15.09
CA ARG A 43 20.93 6.47 15.21
C ARG A 43 20.22 6.57 13.86
N GLY A 44 20.91 7.05 12.82
CA GLY A 44 20.35 7.14 11.47
C GLY A 44 19.92 5.79 10.87
N GLN A 45 20.66 4.70 11.14
CA GLN A 45 20.23 3.36 10.68
C GLN A 45 18.98 2.87 11.42
N THR A 46 18.85 3.20 12.71
CA THR A 46 17.68 2.83 13.50
C THR A 46 16.45 3.61 13.04
N ALA A 47 16.57 4.93 12.84
CA ALA A 47 15.49 5.77 12.33
C ALA A 47 14.97 5.28 10.96
N SER A 48 15.87 4.98 10.03
CA SER A 48 15.49 4.44 8.71
C SER A 48 14.78 3.09 8.80
N ARG A 49 15.20 2.21 9.71
CA ARG A 49 14.54 0.91 9.94
C ARG A 49 13.16 1.08 10.56
N SER A 50 13.02 1.98 11.52
CA SER A 50 11.73 2.29 12.15
C SER A 50 10.76 2.86 11.11
N ALA A 51 11.20 3.81 10.28
CA ALA A 51 10.40 4.35 9.17
C ALA A 51 9.93 3.26 8.21
N PHE A 52 10.85 2.38 7.80
CA PHE A 52 10.53 1.28 6.91
C PHE A 52 9.52 0.32 7.54
N ALA A 53 9.67 -0.02 8.82
CA ALA A 53 8.76 -0.92 9.52
C ALA A 53 7.33 -0.36 9.58
N VAL A 54 7.18 0.94 9.85
CA VAL A 54 5.89 1.64 9.89
C VAL A 54 5.23 1.67 8.50
N VAL A 55 5.97 2.11 7.47
CA VAL A 55 5.44 2.13 6.09
C VAL A 55 5.08 0.71 5.62
N GLN A 56 5.89 -0.28 5.99
CA GLN A 56 5.64 -1.69 5.65
C GLN A 56 4.39 -2.24 6.36
N SER A 57 4.11 -1.87 7.61
CA SER A 57 2.91 -2.34 8.31
C SER A 57 1.64 -1.81 7.67
N LEU A 58 1.64 -0.53 7.28
CA LEU A 58 0.55 0.10 6.54
C LEU A 58 0.36 -0.55 5.17
N ILE A 59 1.38 -0.54 4.31
CA ILE A 59 1.23 -1.09 2.96
C ILE A 59 0.94 -2.60 2.97
N GLY A 60 1.45 -3.33 3.98
CA GLY A 60 1.18 -4.74 4.20
C GLY A 60 -0.30 -5.05 4.41
N GLY A 61 -1.01 -4.21 5.17
CA GLY A 61 -2.46 -4.36 5.45
C GLY A 61 -3.34 -4.21 4.21
N VAL A 62 -2.84 -3.54 3.16
CA VAL A 62 -3.58 -3.24 1.92
C VAL A 62 -2.83 -3.74 0.67
N SER A 63 -2.08 -4.83 0.81
CA SER A 63 -1.18 -5.31 -0.24
C SER A 63 -1.87 -5.69 -1.56
N SER A 64 -3.14 -6.12 -1.53
CA SER A 64 -3.93 -6.40 -2.73
C SER A 64 -4.23 -5.12 -3.50
N PHE A 65 -4.78 -4.12 -2.81
CA PHE A 65 -5.10 -2.81 -3.37
C PHE A 65 -3.86 -2.12 -3.96
N VAL A 66 -2.74 -2.16 -3.25
CA VAL A 66 -1.49 -1.53 -3.69
C VAL A 66 -0.88 -2.22 -4.91
N ARG A 67 -1.07 -3.54 -5.06
CA ARG A 67 -0.58 -4.25 -6.25
C ARG A 67 -1.25 -3.76 -7.51
N ASP A 68 -2.55 -3.49 -7.45
CA ASP A 68 -3.30 -2.92 -8.57
C ASP A 68 -2.96 -1.43 -8.74
N GLY A 69 -2.88 -0.70 -7.61
CA GLY A 69 -2.60 0.73 -7.54
C GLY A 69 -1.25 1.17 -8.09
N PHE A 70 -0.19 0.39 -7.86
CA PHE A 70 1.19 0.72 -8.25
C PHE A 70 1.71 -0.12 -9.44
N ALA A 71 0.85 -0.91 -10.09
CA ALA A 71 1.26 -1.76 -11.22
C ALA A 71 1.96 -0.97 -12.34
N ALA A 72 1.46 0.22 -12.66
CA ALA A 72 2.03 1.06 -13.72
C ALA A 72 3.41 1.65 -13.37
N LYS A 73 3.69 1.86 -12.08
CA LYS A 73 4.95 2.44 -11.58
C LYS A 73 6.01 1.37 -11.25
N ALA A 74 5.65 0.09 -11.37
CA ALA A 74 6.50 -1.05 -11.03
C ALA A 74 7.54 -1.34 -12.14
N ILE A 75 8.53 -0.46 -12.31
CA ILE A 75 9.62 -0.65 -13.29
C ILE A 75 10.78 -1.37 -12.61
N GLY A 76 11.09 -2.59 -13.05
CA GLY A 76 12.21 -3.38 -12.50
C GLY A 76 12.02 -3.89 -11.07
N MET A 77 10.84 -3.68 -10.46
CA MET A 77 10.50 -4.10 -9.11
C MET A 77 9.03 -4.56 -9.00
N SER A 78 8.59 -5.03 -7.83
CA SER A 78 7.16 -5.31 -7.59
C SER A 78 6.40 -4.01 -7.32
N ALA A 79 5.11 -3.97 -7.66
CA ALA A 79 4.21 -2.86 -7.31
C ALA A 79 4.23 -2.55 -5.80
N TYR A 80 4.27 -3.59 -4.97
CA TYR A 80 4.42 -3.47 -3.52
C TYR A 80 5.71 -2.71 -3.11
N ASN A 81 6.85 -3.04 -3.73
CA ASN A 81 8.11 -2.36 -3.44
C ASN A 81 8.13 -0.93 -4.00
N ALA A 82 7.49 -0.70 -5.15
CA ALA A 82 7.34 0.64 -5.71
C ALA A 82 6.54 1.55 -4.76
N ALA A 83 5.47 1.03 -4.16
CA ALA A 83 4.67 1.74 -3.17
C ALA A 83 5.46 2.05 -1.89
N ILE A 84 6.18 1.07 -1.33
CA ILE A 84 7.06 1.30 -0.17
C ILE A 84 8.11 2.37 -0.50
N SER A 85 8.78 2.25 -1.64
CA SER A 85 9.82 3.20 -2.05
C SER A 85 9.28 4.61 -2.19
N TYR A 86 8.08 4.78 -2.73
CA TYR A 86 7.44 6.08 -2.88
C TYR A 86 7.08 6.68 -1.51
N ASN A 87 6.38 5.92 -0.66
CA ASN A 87 5.93 6.42 0.64
C ASN A 87 7.11 6.67 1.61
N LEU A 88 8.19 5.89 1.54
CA LEU A 88 9.39 6.16 2.34
C LEU A 88 10.13 7.46 1.90
N LEU A 89 9.95 7.88 0.64
CA LEU A 89 10.55 9.09 0.11
C LEU A 89 9.72 10.34 0.40
N HIS A 90 8.39 10.22 0.36
CA HIS A 90 7.47 11.37 0.40
C HIS A 90 6.66 11.49 1.69
N ALA A 91 6.33 10.38 2.34
CA ALA A 91 5.40 10.33 3.46
C ALA A 91 6.07 10.11 4.82
N VAL A 92 7.41 10.13 4.87
CA VAL A 92 8.18 10.04 6.11
C VAL A 92 8.92 11.34 6.30
N ASP A 93 8.61 12.04 7.39
CA ASP A 93 9.42 13.16 7.83
C ASP A 93 10.73 12.63 8.44
N LYS A 94 11.84 13.20 7.99
CA LYS A 94 13.20 12.87 8.42
C LYS A 94 13.81 13.97 9.28
N SER A 95 13.03 15.01 9.60
CA SER A 95 13.46 16.14 10.42
C SER A 95 13.70 15.75 11.88
N SER A 96 12.96 14.76 12.39
CA SER A 96 13.04 14.28 13.77
C SER A 96 13.72 12.92 13.89
N ASP A 97 14.23 12.62 15.09
CA ASP A 97 14.94 11.36 15.40
C ASP A 97 13.97 10.15 15.43
N ARG A 98 12.66 10.42 15.32
CA ARG A 98 11.58 9.44 15.18
C ARG A 98 11.00 9.55 13.77
N ALA A 99 10.73 8.40 13.15
CA ALA A 99 10.05 8.39 11.86
C ALA A 99 8.59 8.78 12.06
N GLU A 100 8.26 10.03 11.76
CA GLU A 100 6.88 10.52 11.77
C GLU A 100 6.30 10.43 10.36
N LEU A 101 5.05 9.97 10.28
CA LEU A 101 4.34 9.85 9.02
C LEU A 101 3.63 11.15 8.69
N VAL A 102 3.85 11.65 7.48
CA VAL A 102 3.03 12.72 6.91
C VAL A 102 1.86 12.07 6.19
N PHE A 103 0.75 11.86 6.90
CA PHE A 103 -0.44 11.18 6.37
C PHE A 103 -0.94 11.77 5.04
N PRO A 104 -1.06 13.09 4.85
CA PRO A 104 -1.51 13.64 3.57
C PRO A 104 -0.60 13.29 2.37
N ALA A 105 0.66 12.93 2.61
CA ALA A 105 1.62 12.55 1.57
C ALA A 105 1.66 11.04 1.30
N LEU A 106 0.90 10.21 2.03
CA LEU A 106 0.78 8.78 1.78
C LEU A 106 -0.03 8.52 0.51
N LEU A 107 0.50 7.68 -0.38
CA LEU A 107 -0.21 7.18 -1.56
C LEU A 107 -0.37 5.66 -1.54
N PHE A 108 -1.55 5.20 -1.93
CA PHE A 108 -1.89 3.78 -2.06
C PHE A 108 -2.13 3.36 -3.52
N SER A 109 -2.42 4.30 -4.41
CA SER A 109 -2.52 4.08 -5.85
C SER A 109 -1.94 5.25 -6.63
N THR A 110 -1.40 4.96 -7.81
CA THR A 110 -0.86 5.95 -8.74
C THR A 110 -1.45 5.72 -10.13
N GLY A 111 -2.06 6.74 -10.70
CA GLY A 111 -2.53 6.66 -12.07
C GLY A 111 -3.22 7.93 -12.54
N LEU A 112 -3.59 7.91 -13.82
CA LEU A 112 -4.09 9.08 -14.55
C LEU A 112 -5.61 9.09 -14.66
N TYR A 113 -6.30 8.14 -14.04
CA TYR A 113 -7.75 8.10 -14.08
C TYR A 113 -8.34 9.27 -13.26
N PRO A 114 -9.44 9.90 -13.70
CA PRO A 114 -10.04 11.01 -12.96
C PRO A 114 -10.47 10.57 -11.56
N GLY A 115 -9.91 11.19 -10.52
CA GLY A 115 -10.31 10.99 -9.13
C GLY A 115 -11.65 11.64 -8.80
N LEU A 116 -12.08 11.51 -7.55
CA LEU A 116 -13.28 12.18 -7.03
C LEU A 116 -12.95 13.61 -6.60
N THR A 117 -13.96 14.48 -6.60
CA THR A 117 -13.86 15.86 -6.13
C THR A 117 -14.75 16.07 -4.91
N ASN A 118 -14.45 17.11 -4.12
CA ASN A 118 -15.24 17.54 -2.96
C ASN A 118 -15.61 16.38 -2.00
N ILE A 119 -14.62 15.62 -1.55
CA ILE A 119 -14.84 14.51 -0.62
C ILE A 119 -15.08 15.08 0.77
N GLN A 120 -16.20 14.72 1.37
CA GLN A 120 -16.59 15.11 2.73
C GLN A 120 -16.79 13.86 3.59
N LEU A 121 -16.40 13.98 4.85
CA LEU A 121 -16.42 12.90 5.83
C LEU A 121 -17.28 13.31 7.02
N GLN A 122 -18.22 12.46 7.40
CA GLN A 122 -19.08 12.64 8.57
C GLN A 122 -19.10 11.36 9.39
N SER A 123 -18.52 11.39 10.59
CA SER A 123 -18.68 10.28 11.55
C SER A 123 -19.93 10.45 12.40
N ASP A 124 -20.52 9.32 12.75
CA ASP A 124 -21.64 9.21 13.69
C ASP A 124 -21.13 8.52 14.98
N GLU A 125 -21.70 8.87 16.13
CA GLU A 125 -21.34 8.32 17.46
C GLU A 125 -21.47 6.79 17.53
N SER A 126 -22.22 6.20 16.60
CA SER A 126 -22.38 4.75 16.42
C SER A 126 -21.16 4.04 15.83
N GLY A 127 -20.09 4.76 15.43
CA GLY A 127 -18.93 4.19 14.74
C GLY A 127 -19.12 4.00 13.23
N LYS A 128 -20.09 4.72 12.65
CA LYS A 128 -20.35 4.74 11.21
C LYS A 128 -19.71 5.97 10.61
N LEU A 129 -18.97 5.79 9.52
CA LEU A 129 -18.44 6.88 8.73
C LEU A 129 -19.23 7.00 7.44
N LYS A 130 -19.92 8.12 7.27
CA LYS A 130 -20.53 8.53 6.01
C LYS A 130 -19.50 9.32 5.21
N ILE A 131 -19.33 8.91 3.96
CA ILE A 131 -18.44 9.55 3.00
C ILE A 131 -19.30 10.03 1.85
N THR A 132 -19.17 11.30 1.50
CA THR A 132 -19.88 11.92 0.38
C THR A 132 -18.87 12.52 -0.58
N TRP A 133 -19.13 12.44 -1.88
CA TRP A 133 -18.24 12.95 -2.92
C TRP A 133 -19.03 13.41 -4.14
N GLU A 134 -18.39 14.25 -4.95
CA GLU A 134 -18.88 14.60 -6.27
C GLU A 134 -18.27 13.69 -7.34
N SER A 135 -19.08 13.33 -8.33
CA SER A 135 -18.67 12.43 -9.42
C SER A 135 -17.47 12.97 -10.20
N GLY A 136 -17.39 14.28 -10.46
CA GLY A 136 -16.34 14.85 -11.32
C GLY A 136 -16.35 14.25 -12.75
N GLU A 137 -15.20 14.27 -13.43
CA GLU A 137 -15.05 13.97 -14.86
C GLU A 137 -14.87 12.47 -15.22
N GLY A 138 -15.59 11.54 -14.61
CA GLY A 138 -15.55 10.14 -15.04
C GLY A 138 -16.90 9.44 -15.15
N ARG A 139 -16.89 8.11 -15.26
CA ARG A 139 -18.09 7.34 -15.61
C ARG A 139 -18.91 7.04 -14.36
N ALA A 140 -20.23 7.10 -14.49
CA ALA A 140 -21.18 6.77 -13.43
C ALA A 140 -20.92 5.40 -12.78
N ASN A 141 -20.60 4.40 -13.60
CA ASN A 141 -20.35 3.02 -13.16
C ASN A 141 -18.90 2.77 -12.69
N ASP A 142 -18.08 3.81 -12.50
CA ASP A 142 -16.74 3.59 -11.95
C ASP A 142 -16.82 3.08 -10.50
N ILE A 143 -15.88 2.22 -10.13
CA ILE A 143 -15.77 1.65 -8.80
C ILE A 143 -14.88 2.56 -7.95
N VAL A 144 -15.43 3.03 -6.84
CA VAL A 144 -14.70 3.75 -5.81
C VAL A 144 -14.06 2.73 -4.86
N GLY A 145 -12.75 2.84 -4.69
CA GLY A 145 -11.97 2.10 -3.71
C GLY A 145 -11.56 3.00 -2.55
N LEU A 146 -11.57 2.47 -1.34
CA LEU A 146 -11.23 3.18 -0.11
C LEU A 146 -10.11 2.50 0.64
N VAL A 147 -9.18 3.27 1.19
CA VAL A 147 -8.21 2.81 2.18
C VAL A 147 -8.36 3.65 3.44
N ALA A 148 -8.54 2.97 4.58
CA ALA A 148 -8.56 3.57 5.90
C ALA A 148 -7.26 3.24 6.62
N VAL A 149 -6.64 4.22 7.26
CA VAL A 149 -5.42 4.09 8.06
C VAL A 149 -5.73 4.54 9.48
N ASN A 150 -5.55 3.64 10.42
CA ASN A 150 -5.62 3.90 11.84
C ASN A 150 -4.24 4.38 12.31
N GLU A 151 -4.16 5.66 12.73
CA GLU A 151 -2.92 6.32 13.15
C GLU A 151 -2.30 5.66 14.40
N PRO A 152 -3.02 5.49 15.54
CA PRO A 152 -2.44 4.90 16.74
C PRO A 152 -1.89 3.47 16.55
N GLN A 153 -2.56 2.65 15.75
CA GLN A 153 -2.22 1.23 15.59
C GLN A 153 -1.27 0.96 14.41
N ASN A 154 -1.00 1.94 13.55
CA ASN A 154 -0.30 1.76 12.27
C ASN A 154 -0.88 0.60 11.44
N ARG A 155 -2.20 0.46 11.47
CA ARG A 155 -2.97 -0.55 10.74
C ARG A 155 -3.76 0.12 9.64
N SER A 156 -4.02 -0.62 8.57
CA SER A 156 -4.80 -0.13 7.45
C SER A 156 -5.71 -1.21 6.90
N GLN A 157 -6.86 -0.79 6.37
CA GLN A 157 -7.83 -1.66 5.75
C GLN A 157 -8.25 -1.07 4.40
N SER A 158 -8.38 -1.92 3.38
CA SER A 158 -8.81 -1.51 2.04
C SER A 158 -10.14 -2.13 1.65
N PHE A 159 -10.95 -1.35 0.97
CA PHE A 159 -12.21 -1.74 0.34
C PHE A 159 -12.07 -1.48 -1.15
N SER A 160 -11.80 -2.54 -1.93
CA SER A 160 -11.52 -2.43 -3.37
C SER A 160 -12.74 -2.11 -4.23
N SER A 161 -13.95 -2.29 -3.68
CA SER A 161 -15.23 -1.97 -4.30
C SER A 161 -16.18 -1.46 -3.23
N PHE A 162 -15.99 -0.20 -2.84
CA PHE A 162 -16.71 0.42 -1.74
C PHE A 162 -18.07 0.97 -2.18
N ALA A 163 -18.12 1.63 -3.33
CA ALA A 163 -19.33 2.21 -3.90
C ALA A 163 -19.14 2.43 -5.40
N ARG A 164 -20.23 2.73 -6.11
CA ARG A 164 -20.13 3.30 -7.46
C ARG A 164 -19.97 4.81 -7.40
N ARG A 165 -19.32 5.38 -8.41
CA ARG A 165 -19.14 6.83 -8.55
C ARG A 165 -20.47 7.59 -8.55
N GLU A 166 -21.50 7.03 -9.19
CA GLU A 166 -22.86 7.59 -9.25
C GLU A 166 -23.61 7.64 -7.92
N GLU A 167 -23.24 6.80 -6.94
CA GLU A 167 -23.94 6.75 -5.65
C GLU A 167 -23.72 8.02 -4.83
N GLN A 168 -22.61 8.73 -5.06
CA GLN A 168 -22.20 10.00 -4.41
C GLN A 168 -22.09 9.98 -2.88
N GLN A 169 -22.53 8.90 -2.24
CA GLN A 169 -22.43 8.68 -0.82
C GLN A 169 -22.32 7.19 -0.52
N SER A 170 -21.58 6.84 0.54
CA SER A 170 -21.60 5.50 1.09
C SER A 170 -21.24 5.53 2.57
N ILE A 171 -21.67 4.50 3.29
CA ILE A 171 -21.48 4.37 4.74
C ILE A 171 -20.63 3.14 4.99
N ILE A 172 -19.56 3.32 5.77
CA ILE A 172 -18.72 2.24 6.26
C ILE A 172 -18.88 2.13 7.78
N THR A 173 -18.85 0.91 8.29
CA THR A 173 -18.79 0.63 9.73
C THR A 173 -17.41 0.06 10.03
N PHE A 174 -16.70 0.68 10.97
CA PHE A 174 -15.42 0.16 11.44
C PHE A 174 -15.61 -0.79 12.63
N PRO A 175 -14.64 -1.70 12.87
CA PRO A 175 -14.65 -2.52 14.08
C PRO A 175 -14.64 -1.66 15.35
N ASP A 176 -15.22 -2.17 16.43
CA ASP A 176 -15.26 -1.47 17.73
C ASP A 176 -13.87 -1.08 18.24
N ASP A 177 -12.84 -1.85 17.89
CA ASP A 177 -11.43 -1.58 18.24
C ASP A 177 -10.90 -0.24 17.71
N TRP A 178 -11.57 0.35 16.72
CA TRP A 178 -11.17 1.60 16.05
C TRP A 178 -12.00 2.81 16.51
N LYS A 179 -13.01 2.61 17.36
CA LYS A 179 -13.80 3.70 17.95
C LYS A 179 -12.93 4.56 18.87
N GLY A 180 -13.15 5.87 18.84
CA GLY A 180 -12.39 6.91 19.52
C GLY A 180 -11.01 7.20 18.92
N GLN A 181 -10.64 6.61 17.78
CA GLN A 181 -9.29 6.74 17.20
C GLN A 181 -9.30 7.58 15.92
N ASN A 182 -8.16 8.22 15.64
CA ASN A 182 -7.95 8.95 14.40
C ASN A 182 -7.80 7.99 13.22
N ILE A 183 -8.69 8.12 12.25
CA ILE A 183 -8.69 7.36 11.01
C ILE A 183 -8.49 8.31 9.84
N HIS A 184 -7.43 8.07 9.08
CA HIS A 184 -7.13 8.76 7.83
C HIS A 184 -7.75 8.00 6.66
N ILE A 185 -8.49 8.71 5.81
CA ILE A 185 -9.21 8.11 4.69
C ILE A 185 -8.57 8.54 3.37
N TYR A 186 -8.38 7.55 2.50
CA TYR A 186 -7.85 7.72 1.15
C TYR A 186 -8.81 7.09 0.17
N VAL A 187 -9.10 7.78 -0.92
CA VAL A 187 -10.06 7.34 -1.93
C VAL A 187 -9.39 7.25 -3.29
N SER A 188 -9.75 6.22 -4.04
CA SER A 188 -9.29 6.01 -5.41
C SER A 188 -10.47 5.57 -6.28
N VAL A 189 -10.35 5.74 -7.59
CA VAL A 189 -11.37 5.33 -8.55
C VAL A 189 -10.74 4.44 -9.59
N LYS A 190 -11.42 3.34 -9.93
CA LYS A 190 -11.09 2.48 -11.07
C LYS A 190 -12.33 2.25 -11.92
N PRO A 191 -12.22 2.07 -13.24
CA PRO A 191 -13.37 1.70 -14.06
C PRO A 191 -13.87 0.30 -13.68
N ALA A 192 -15.19 0.10 -13.74
CA ALA A 192 -15.81 -1.22 -13.47
C ALA A 192 -15.39 -2.28 -14.48
N GLU A 193 -15.22 -1.89 -15.73
CA GLU A 193 -14.58 -2.74 -16.72
C GLU A 193 -13.08 -2.61 -16.56
N ALA A 194 -12.41 -3.75 -16.38
CA ALA A 194 -10.97 -3.81 -16.52
C ALA A 194 -10.64 -3.31 -17.94
N ILE A 195 -10.17 -2.07 -18.05
CA ILE A 195 -9.36 -1.70 -19.20
C ILE A 195 -8.20 -2.68 -19.11
N ILE A 196 -8.20 -3.69 -19.98
CA ILE A 196 -7.09 -4.61 -20.15
C ILE A 196 -5.89 -3.69 -20.21
N ALA A 197 -5.04 -3.76 -19.17
CA ALA A 197 -3.83 -2.96 -19.06
C ALA A 197 -2.88 -3.48 -20.14
N SER A 198 -3.19 -3.18 -21.40
CA SER A 198 -2.33 -3.31 -22.54
C SER A 198 -1.22 -2.30 -22.33
N LYS A 199 -0.20 -2.73 -21.59
CA LYS A 199 1.07 -2.03 -21.41
C LYS A 199 0.91 -0.58 -20.92
N GLY A 200 0.71 -0.39 -19.62
CA GLY A 200 1.18 0.82 -18.94
C GLY A 200 0.20 1.98 -18.75
N LYS A 201 -1.09 1.84 -19.11
CA LYS A 201 -2.11 2.81 -18.64
C LYS A 201 -2.70 2.34 -17.31
N ALA A 202 -2.44 3.09 -16.25
CA ALA A 202 -3.02 2.86 -14.94
C ALA A 202 -4.55 3.03 -15.04
N GLY A 203 -5.29 1.93 -14.97
CA GLY A 203 -6.75 1.94 -14.87
C GLY A 203 -7.24 2.33 -13.47
N ILE A 204 -6.49 3.15 -12.74
CA ILE A 204 -6.86 3.60 -11.40
C ILE A 204 -6.43 5.05 -11.23
N SER A 205 -7.14 5.81 -10.42
CA SER A 205 -6.78 7.19 -10.08
C SER A 205 -5.62 7.20 -9.09
N GLU A 206 -4.93 8.32 -9.01
CA GLU A 206 -4.14 8.63 -7.82
C GLU A 206 -5.04 8.62 -6.57
N SER A 207 -4.52 8.08 -5.46
CA SER A 207 -5.26 8.06 -4.21
C SER A 207 -5.31 9.46 -3.62
N ALA A 208 -6.52 10.02 -3.49
CA ALA A 208 -6.74 11.32 -2.87
C ALA A 208 -6.90 11.16 -1.35
N TYR A 209 -6.21 11.99 -0.58
CA TYR A 209 -6.44 12.10 0.86
C TYR A 209 -7.73 12.85 1.13
N ALA A 210 -8.71 12.18 1.75
CA ALA A 210 -10.01 12.76 2.03
C ALA A 210 -10.06 13.52 3.36
N GLY A 211 -9.17 13.18 4.30
CA GLY A 211 -9.12 13.81 5.62
C GLY A 211 -8.92 12.82 6.76
N VAL A 212 -9.01 13.34 7.98
CA VAL A 212 -8.97 12.58 9.23
C VAL A 212 -10.33 12.68 9.92
N VAL A 213 -10.75 11.57 10.52
CA VAL A 213 -12.01 11.49 11.26
C VAL A 213 -11.79 10.69 12.52
N VAL A 214 -12.46 11.09 13.60
CA VAL A 214 -12.60 10.28 14.80
C VAL A 214 -13.91 9.50 14.67
N VAL A 215 -13.80 8.17 14.65
CA VAL A 215 -14.94 7.24 14.54
C VAL A 215 -15.41 6.80 15.91
#